data_AF-A0A8B6EE29-F1
#
_entry.id   AF-A0A8B6EE29-F1
#
_cell.length_a   1.000
_cell.length_b   1.000
_cell.length_c   1.000
_cell.angle_alpha   90.00
_cell.angle_beta   90.00
_cell.angle_gamma   90.00
#
_symmetry.space_group_name_H-M   'P 1'
#
loop_
_entity.id
_entity.type
_entity.pdbx_description
1 polymer ?
#
loop_
_entity_poly.entity_id
_entity_poly.type
_entity_poly.pdbx_seq_one_letter_code
_entity_poly.pdbx_strand_id
1 'polypeptide(L)'
;MYRYWLKVYCDNVQEKIGDKEIEFERTCRKYHEILMQEDKAIMRNSTIIGMTTTCAARYHSVLQEIGPRIIIVEEAAEVLEGHVITTLSRRCEQLILIGDHKQLKPKPTVYKLAREYKLDLSLFERLANNKLDVQCLALQHRMRPQISKMLKIIYPNLKDHEVVENYDKVLGISENVYFIDHRETESPEKGSQKPL
;
A
#
# COMPACT_ATOMS: atom_id res chain seq x y z
N MET A 1 -53.05 16.39 -15.09
CA MET A 1 -53.35 14.94 -15.18
C MET A 1 -52.11 14.11 -15.54
N TYR A 2 -51.58 14.16 -16.76
CA TYR A 2 -50.42 13.33 -17.18
C TYR A 2 -49.18 13.40 -16.26
N ARG A 3 -48.72 14.61 -15.92
CA ARG A 3 -47.55 14.81 -15.03
C ARG A 3 -47.74 14.26 -13.61
N TYR A 4 -48.99 14.23 -13.13
CA TYR A 4 -49.31 13.68 -11.82
C TYR A 4 -49.22 12.14 -11.83
N TRP A 5 -49.78 11.49 -12.85
CA TRP A 5 -49.67 10.04 -13.03
C TRP A 5 -48.23 9.57 -13.24
N LEU A 6 -47.43 10.33 -13.99
CA LEU A 6 -45.99 10.08 -14.11
C LEU A 6 -45.26 10.14 -12.76
N LYS A 7 -45.56 11.15 -11.95
CA LYS A 7 -44.96 11.29 -10.62
C LYS A 7 -45.33 10.10 -9.72
N VAL A 8 -46.61 9.74 -9.64
CA VAL A 8 -47.08 8.59 -8.84
C VAL A 8 -46.45 7.28 -9.32
N TYR A 9 -46.30 7.09 -10.63
CA TYR A 9 -45.64 5.92 -11.19
C TYR A 9 -44.14 5.87 -10.84
N CYS A 10 -43.41 6.98 -11.02
CA CYS A 10 -42.01 7.07 -10.63
C CYS A 10 -41.81 6.83 -9.14
N ASP A 11 -42.66 7.42 -8.28
CA ASP A 11 -42.61 7.24 -6.83
C ASP A 11 -42.81 5.76 -6.45
N ASN A 12 -43.77 5.07 -7.08
CA ASN A 12 -44.01 3.63 -6.85
C ASN A 12 -42.85 2.74 -7.35
N VAL A 13 -42.24 3.07 -8.49
CA VAL A 13 -41.08 2.36 -9.00
C VAL A 13 -39.87 2.58 -8.09
N GLN A 14 -39.69 3.81 -7.60
CA GLN A 14 -38.58 4.15 -6.71
C GLN A 14 -38.71 3.47 -5.35
N GLU A 15 -39.93 3.35 -4.81
CA GLU A 15 -40.22 2.56 -3.61
C GLU A 15 -39.86 1.08 -3.82
N LYS A 16 -40.31 0.48 -4.93
CA LYS A 16 -39.96 -0.92 -5.26
C LYS A 16 -38.46 -1.14 -5.46
N ILE A 17 -37.75 -0.18 -6.05
CA ILE A 17 -36.29 -0.22 -6.18
C ILE A 17 -35.65 -0.18 -4.80
N GLY A 18 -36.10 0.71 -3.91
CA GLY A 18 -35.60 0.80 -2.54
C GLY A 18 -35.79 -0.52 -1.76
N ASP A 19 -36.97 -1.13 -1.85
CA ASP A 19 -37.24 -2.43 -1.23
C ASP A 19 -36.30 -3.53 -1.75
N LYS A 20 -36.10 -3.56 -3.08
CA LYS A 20 -35.20 -4.53 -3.72
C LYS A 20 -33.73 -4.27 -3.40
N GLU A 21 -33.32 -3.03 -3.26
CA GLU A 21 -31.98 -2.63 -2.83
C GLU A 21 -31.69 -3.13 -1.41
N ILE A 22 -32.63 -2.94 -0.47
CA ILE A 22 -32.50 -3.46 0.90
C ILE A 22 -32.41 -4.99 0.92
N GLU A 23 -33.24 -5.67 0.13
CA GLU A 23 -33.20 -7.14 0.00
C GLU A 23 -31.86 -7.62 -0.59
N PHE A 24 -31.37 -6.93 -1.62
CA PHE A 24 -30.09 -7.20 -2.27
C PHE A 24 -28.93 -7.01 -1.28
N GLU A 25 -28.85 -5.86 -0.60
CA GLU A 25 -27.81 -5.58 0.40
C GLU A 25 -27.79 -6.63 1.51
N ARG A 26 -28.97 -7.03 2.02
CA ARG A 26 -29.08 -8.08 3.04
C ARG A 26 -28.55 -9.41 2.53
N THR A 27 -28.85 -9.77 1.28
CA THR A 27 -28.39 -11.01 0.66
C THR A 27 -26.88 -10.98 0.43
N CYS A 28 -26.34 -9.88 -0.09
CA CYS A 28 -24.90 -9.66 -0.25
C CYS A 28 -24.15 -9.75 1.07
N ARG A 29 -24.70 -9.18 2.16
CA ARG A 29 -24.09 -9.26 3.49
C ARG A 29 -24.01 -10.71 3.99
N LYS A 30 -25.11 -11.46 3.90
CA LYS A 30 -25.13 -12.89 4.27
C LYS A 30 -24.15 -13.70 3.44
N TYR A 31 -24.09 -13.46 2.13
CA TYR A 31 -23.15 -14.11 1.24
C TYR A 31 -21.69 -13.84 1.67
N HIS A 32 -21.37 -12.57 1.96
CA HIS A 32 -20.02 -12.20 2.41
C HIS A 32 -19.67 -12.80 3.78
N GLU A 33 -20.62 -12.87 4.71
CA GLU A 33 -20.44 -13.54 6.01
C GLU A 33 -20.09 -15.01 5.84
N ILE A 34 -20.79 -15.73 4.94
CA ILE A 34 -20.52 -17.14 4.66
C ILE A 34 -19.11 -17.33 4.10
N LEU A 35 -18.72 -16.52 3.11
CA LEU A 35 -17.36 -16.54 2.56
C LEU A 35 -16.30 -16.26 3.62
N MET A 36 -16.53 -15.27 4.49
CA MET A 36 -15.60 -14.94 5.57
C MET A 36 -15.42 -16.10 6.57
N GLN A 37 -16.47 -16.88 6.84
CA GLN A 37 -16.38 -18.05 7.71
C GLN A 37 -15.58 -19.18 7.06
N GLU A 38 -15.75 -19.39 5.75
CA GLU A 38 -14.96 -20.37 5.00
C GLU A 38 -13.48 -19.98 4.98
N ASP A 39 -13.17 -18.73 4.61
CA ASP A 39 -11.81 -18.17 4.62
C ASP A 39 -11.17 -18.33 6.00
N LYS A 40 -11.91 -18.00 7.06
CA LYS A 40 -11.44 -18.14 8.44
C LYS A 40 -11.08 -19.58 8.79
N ALA A 41 -11.88 -20.56 8.37
CA ALA A 41 -11.60 -21.97 8.62
C ALA A 41 -10.30 -22.41 7.92
N ILE A 42 -10.08 -21.96 6.69
CA ILE A 42 -8.86 -22.21 5.93
C ILE A 42 -7.66 -21.57 6.63
N MET A 43 -7.74 -20.26 6.90
CA MET A 43 -6.67 -19.47 7.51
C MET A 43 -6.27 -20.03 8.89
N ARG A 44 -7.22 -20.53 9.68
CA ARG A 44 -6.94 -21.11 11.00
C ARG A 44 -6.12 -22.39 10.93
N ASN A 45 -6.24 -23.15 9.84
CA ASN A 45 -5.49 -24.39 9.63
C ASN A 45 -4.15 -24.15 8.92
N SER A 46 -3.93 -22.95 8.38
CA SER A 46 -2.69 -22.58 7.69
C SER A 46 -1.57 -22.25 8.67
N THR A 47 -0.34 -22.65 8.32
CA THR A 47 0.88 -22.24 9.08
C THR A 47 1.32 -20.82 8.74
N ILE A 48 1.17 -20.43 7.47
CA ILE A 48 1.54 -19.10 6.96
C ILE A 48 0.33 -18.54 6.23
N ILE A 49 0.05 -17.26 6.50
CA ILE A 49 -1.04 -16.52 5.85
C ILE A 49 -0.39 -15.30 5.17
N GLY A 50 -0.42 -15.28 3.84
CA GLY A 50 0.01 -14.14 3.04
C GLY A 50 -1.18 -13.34 2.53
N MET A 51 -1.14 -12.01 2.66
CA MET A 51 -2.16 -11.12 2.13
C MET A 51 -1.61 -9.70 1.95
N THR A 52 -2.24 -8.91 1.08
CA THR A 52 -1.94 -7.49 0.97
C THR A 52 -2.47 -6.72 2.19
N THR A 53 -1.89 -5.55 2.48
CA THR A 53 -2.29 -4.72 3.62
C THR A 53 -3.76 -4.30 3.59
N THR A 54 -4.29 -4.01 2.41
CA THR A 54 -5.72 -3.73 2.19
C THR A 54 -6.60 -4.94 2.52
N CYS A 55 -6.17 -6.15 2.13
CA CYS A 55 -6.88 -7.37 2.51
C CYS A 55 -6.81 -7.59 4.03
N ALA A 56 -5.66 -7.34 4.65
CA ALA A 56 -5.49 -7.48 6.09
C ALA A 56 -6.41 -6.54 6.88
N ALA A 57 -6.61 -5.32 6.40
CA ALA A 57 -7.61 -4.40 6.94
C ALA A 57 -9.05 -4.94 6.77
N ARG A 58 -9.38 -5.53 5.60
CA ARG A 58 -10.69 -6.16 5.35
C ARG A 58 -10.96 -7.36 6.26
N TYR A 59 -9.96 -8.22 6.46
CA TYR A 59 -10.03 -9.41 7.31
C TYR A 59 -9.63 -9.15 8.76
N HIS A 60 -9.69 -7.89 9.21
CA HIS A 60 -9.29 -7.50 10.56
C HIS A 60 -9.95 -8.37 11.63
N SER A 61 -11.27 -8.56 11.57
CA SER A 61 -12.02 -9.39 12.55
C SER A 61 -11.51 -10.83 12.59
N VAL A 62 -11.25 -11.43 11.43
CA VAL A 62 -10.74 -12.80 11.30
C VAL A 62 -9.32 -12.90 11.86
N LEU A 63 -8.45 -11.94 11.55
CA LEU A 63 -7.07 -11.90 12.06
C LEU A 63 -7.03 -11.71 13.59
N GLN A 64 -7.94 -10.91 14.15
CA GLN A 64 -8.07 -10.76 15.61
C GLN A 64 -8.46 -12.07 16.29
N GLU A 65 -9.34 -12.85 15.67
CA GLU A 65 -9.76 -14.16 16.20
C GLU A 65 -8.70 -15.25 16.04
N ILE A 66 -8.05 -15.33 14.88
CA ILE A 66 -6.95 -16.28 14.64
C ILE A 66 -5.79 -15.98 15.59
N GLY A 67 -5.50 -14.70 15.79
CA GLY A 67 -4.44 -14.22 16.66
C GLY A 67 -3.03 -14.69 16.27
N PRO A 68 -2.52 -14.31 15.08
CA PRO A 68 -1.15 -14.62 14.70
C PRO A 68 -0.16 -14.07 15.73
N ARG A 69 0.79 -14.92 16.16
CA ARG A 69 1.84 -14.54 17.13
C ARG A 69 2.98 -13.74 16.48
N ILE A 70 3.26 -14.00 15.21
CA ILE A 70 4.31 -13.34 14.44
C ILE A 70 3.64 -12.68 13.24
N ILE A 71 3.89 -11.39 13.06
CA ILE A 71 3.39 -10.60 11.93
C ILE A 71 4.59 -9.98 11.23
N ILE A 72 4.67 -10.19 9.91
CA ILE A 72 5.69 -9.61 9.04
C ILE A 72 5.00 -8.64 8.09
N VAL A 73 5.48 -7.40 8.04
CA VAL A 73 4.98 -6.37 7.13
C VAL A 73 6.10 -5.98 6.18
N GLU A 74 5.93 -6.33 4.91
CA GLU A 74 6.77 -5.83 3.82
C GLU A 74 6.34 -4.42 3.40
N GLU A 75 7.26 -3.66 2.79
CA GLU A 75 7.05 -2.27 2.36
C GLU A 75 6.52 -1.37 3.49
N ALA A 76 6.90 -1.66 4.74
CA ALA A 76 6.31 -1.04 5.94
C ALA A 76 6.46 0.49 5.98
N ALA A 77 7.41 1.05 5.23
CA ALA A 77 7.58 2.49 5.06
C ALA A 77 6.47 3.14 4.22
N GLU A 78 5.83 2.40 3.31
CA GLU A 78 4.76 2.87 2.42
C GLU A 78 3.35 2.55 2.94
N VAL A 79 3.25 1.80 4.03
CA VAL A 79 1.97 1.41 4.63
C VAL A 79 1.51 2.43 5.66
N LEU A 80 0.24 2.84 5.56
CA LEU A 80 -0.41 3.68 6.57
C LEU A 80 -0.36 2.99 7.94
N GLU A 81 0.02 3.74 8.97
CA GLU A 81 0.10 3.24 10.34
C GLU A 81 -1.20 2.56 10.79
N GLY A 82 -2.36 3.15 10.48
CA GLY A 82 -3.66 2.59 10.84
C GLY A 82 -3.92 1.20 10.25
N HIS A 83 -3.40 0.92 9.05
CA HIS A 83 -3.52 -0.42 8.46
C HIS A 83 -2.68 -1.42 9.24
N VAL A 84 -1.45 -1.07 9.64
CA VAL A 84 -0.63 -1.98 10.45
C VAL A 84 -1.27 -2.22 11.81
N ILE A 85 -1.70 -1.17 12.51
CA ILE A 85 -2.28 -1.29 13.86
C ILE A 85 -3.52 -2.18 13.89
N THR A 86 -4.41 -2.04 12.90
CA THR A 86 -5.60 -2.89 12.83
C THR A 86 -5.21 -4.36 12.65
N THR A 87 -4.17 -4.69 11.90
CA THR A 87 -3.75 -6.09 11.75
C THR A 87 -3.16 -6.74 13.00
N LEU A 88 -2.71 -5.95 13.98
CA LEU A 88 -2.10 -6.47 15.20
C LEU A 88 -3.16 -7.06 16.14
N SER A 89 -3.09 -8.38 16.36
CA SER A 89 -3.93 -9.04 17.36
C SER A 89 -3.37 -8.86 18.77
N ARG A 90 -4.22 -9.00 19.80
CA ARG A 90 -3.77 -9.04 21.21
C ARG A 90 -2.79 -10.19 21.50
N ARG A 91 -2.71 -11.19 20.62
CA ARG A 91 -1.84 -12.37 20.72
C ARG A 91 -0.54 -12.20 19.94
N CYS A 92 -0.33 -11.05 19.29
CA CYS A 92 0.92 -10.76 18.59
C CYS A 92 2.07 -10.60 19.61
N GLU A 93 3.08 -11.44 19.48
CA GLU A 93 4.28 -11.48 20.31
C GLU A 93 5.48 -10.83 19.58
N GLN A 94 5.49 -10.89 18.24
CA GLN A 94 6.57 -10.36 17.41
C GLN A 94 6.03 -9.66 16.17
N LEU A 95 6.41 -8.40 16.00
CA LEU A 95 6.16 -7.60 14.79
C LEU A 95 7.47 -7.32 14.08
N ILE A 96 7.58 -7.76 12.83
CA ILE A 96 8.73 -7.53 11.96
C ILE A 96 8.30 -6.55 10.87
N LEU A 97 8.91 -5.38 10.84
CA LEU A 97 8.64 -4.35 9.83
C LEU A 97 9.85 -4.27 8.90
N ILE A 98 9.63 -4.53 7.61
CA ILE A 98 10.65 -4.48 6.58
C ILE A 98 10.26 -3.36 5.62
N GLY A 99 11.12 -2.36 5.45
CA GLY A 99 10.85 -1.24 4.56
C GLY A 99 12.00 -0.24 4.55
N ASP A 100 11.83 0.82 3.77
CA ASP A 100 12.84 1.88 3.64
C ASP A 100 12.22 3.26 3.86
N HIS A 101 12.46 3.83 5.04
CA HIS A 101 11.93 5.14 5.44
C HIS A 101 12.61 6.31 4.73
N LYS A 102 13.65 6.06 3.92
CA LYS A 102 14.31 7.07 3.09
C LYS A 102 13.76 7.12 1.66
N GLN A 103 12.83 6.22 1.31
CA GLN A 103 12.18 6.17 0.00
C GLN A 103 10.76 6.77 0.06
N LEU A 104 9.79 6.11 -0.58
CA LEU A 104 8.42 6.57 -0.65
C LEU A 104 7.74 6.49 0.73
N LYS A 105 6.85 7.45 0.96
CA LYS A 105 5.97 7.50 2.12
C LYS A 105 4.58 6.99 1.75
N PRO A 106 3.76 6.60 2.73
CA PRO A 106 2.34 6.32 2.49
C PRO A 106 1.67 7.54 1.85
N LYS A 107 0.71 7.30 0.97
CA LYS A 107 -0.03 8.36 0.25
C LYS A 107 -1.48 8.43 0.77
N PRO A 108 -1.80 9.33 1.71
CA PRO A 108 -3.19 9.54 2.12
C PRO A 108 -4.02 10.09 0.95
N THR A 109 -5.28 9.66 0.84
CA THR A 109 -6.21 10.15 -0.20
C THR A 109 -6.43 11.66 -0.13
N VAL A 110 -6.33 12.23 1.07
CA VAL A 110 -6.53 13.66 1.30
C VAL A 110 -5.20 14.31 1.66
N TYR A 111 -4.68 15.14 0.76
CA TYR A 111 -3.39 15.83 0.95
C TYR A 111 -3.34 16.68 2.22
N LYS A 112 -4.45 17.36 2.56
CA LYS A 112 -4.57 18.15 3.79
C LYS A 112 -4.31 17.32 5.05
N LEU A 113 -4.76 16.06 5.05
CA LEU A 113 -4.56 15.14 6.17
C LEU A 113 -3.09 14.73 6.33
N ALA A 114 -2.36 14.56 5.23
CA ALA A 114 -0.91 14.36 5.28
C ALA A 114 -0.21 15.56 5.92
N ARG A 115 -0.47 16.78 5.40
CA ARG A 115 0.23 17.99 5.86
C ARG A 115 -0.08 18.41 7.29
N GLU A 116 -1.35 18.36 7.70
CA GLU A 116 -1.79 18.89 9.00
C GLU A 116 -1.68 17.86 10.13
N TYR A 117 -1.90 16.57 9.81
CA TYR A 117 -1.99 15.50 10.81
C TYR A 117 -0.91 14.43 10.68
N LYS A 118 0.02 14.57 9.71
CA LYS A 118 1.13 13.63 9.48
C LYS A 118 0.67 12.20 9.23
N LEU A 119 -0.47 12.03 8.55
CA LEU A 119 -1.00 10.71 8.18
C LEU A 119 -0.18 10.00 7.09
N ASP A 120 0.78 10.69 6.49
CA ASP A 120 1.83 10.16 5.63
C ASP A 120 3.07 9.68 6.42
N LEU A 121 3.00 9.62 7.75
CA LEU A 121 4.04 8.99 8.57
C LEU A 121 3.69 7.52 8.80
N SER A 122 4.51 6.61 8.29
CA SER A 122 4.32 5.18 8.54
C SER A 122 4.69 4.79 9.97
N LEU A 123 4.17 3.66 10.45
CA LEU A 123 4.57 3.10 11.75
C LEU A 123 6.09 2.88 11.80
N PHE A 124 6.65 2.39 10.69
CA PHE A 124 8.09 2.13 10.55
C PHE A 124 8.91 3.41 10.70
N GLU A 125 8.57 4.47 9.94
CA GLU A 125 9.26 5.77 10.05
C GLU A 125 9.12 6.36 11.46
N ARG A 126 7.93 6.26 12.07
CA ARG A 126 7.69 6.76 13.43
C ARG A 126 8.54 6.04 14.48
N LEU A 127 8.67 4.71 14.39
CA LEU A 127 9.52 3.94 15.31
C LEU A 127 11.00 4.28 15.13
N ALA A 128 11.46 4.43 13.88
CA ALA A 128 12.81 4.88 13.57
C ALA A 128 13.10 6.26 14.19
N ASN A 129 12.18 7.22 14.02
CA ASN A 129 12.29 8.57 14.59
C ASN A 129 12.31 8.56 16.12
N ASN A 130 11.65 7.58 16.75
CA ASN A 130 11.64 7.38 18.20
C ASN A 130 12.86 6.59 18.70
N LYS A 131 13.94 6.50 17.91
CA LYS A 131 15.22 5.87 18.27
C LYS A 131 15.13 4.37 18.53
N LEU A 132 14.12 3.70 17.96
CA LEU A 132 14.15 2.24 17.88
C LEU A 132 15.27 1.83 16.92
N ASP A 133 16.02 0.78 17.27
CA ASP A 133 17.14 0.32 16.46
C ASP A 133 16.64 -0.24 15.11
N VAL A 134 17.05 0.39 14.02
CA VAL A 134 16.69 -0.01 12.65
C VAL A 134 17.92 -0.60 11.98
N GLN A 135 17.84 -1.90 11.71
CA GLN A 135 18.91 -2.61 11.01
C GLN A 135 18.79 -2.36 9.50
N CYS A 136 19.83 -1.76 8.92
CA CYS A 136 19.89 -1.44 7.50
C CYS A 136 20.76 -2.47 6.77
N LEU A 137 20.21 -3.08 5.72
CA LEU A 137 20.96 -4.00 4.85
C LEU A 137 21.94 -3.20 3.98
N ALA A 138 23.23 -3.44 4.16
CA ALA A 138 24.28 -2.71 3.47
C ALA A 138 24.56 -3.22 2.05
N LEU A 139 24.35 -4.51 1.77
CA LEU A 139 24.76 -5.15 0.53
C LEU A 139 23.63 -5.15 -0.50
N GLN A 140 23.89 -4.64 -1.71
CA GLN A 140 22.92 -4.56 -2.79
C GLN A 140 23.29 -5.49 -3.96
N HIS A 141 22.27 -6.09 -4.58
CA HIS A 141 22.43 -7.11 -5.63
C HIS A 141 21.78 -6.73 -6.98
N ARG A 142 21.31 -5.49 -7.15
CA ARG A 142 20.51 -5.10 -8.32
C ARG A 142 21.21 -4.08 -9.22
N MET A 143 21.78 -3.03 -8.64
CA MET A 143 22.29 -1.88 -9.38
C MET A 143 23.75 -2.08 -9.78
N ARG A 144 24.13 -1.62 -10.97
CA ARG A 144 25.54 -1.50 -11.32
C ARG A 144 26.25 -0.50 -10.38
N PRO A 145 27.55 -0.65 -10.11
CA PRO A 145 28.31 0.28 -9.26
C PRO A 145 28.22 1.76 -9.69
N GLN A 146 28.10 2.03 -10.99
CA GLN A 146 27.93 3.40 -11.51
C GLN A 146 26.63 4.05 -10.99
N ILE A 147 25.54 3.28 -10.90
CA ILE A 147 24.24 3.74 -10.42
C ILE A 147 24.23 3.79 -8.89
N SER A 148 24.71 2.75 -8.21
CA SER A 148 24.71 2.68 -6.75
C SER A 148 25.56 3.80 -6.12
N LYS A 149 26.65 4.21 -6.78
CA LYS A 149 27.48 5.35 -6.36
C LYS A 149 26.69 6.63 -6.19
N MET A 150 25.68 6.88 -7.03
CA MET A 150 24.82 8.06 -6.92
C MET A 150 23.92 8.02 -5.67
N LEU A 151 23.53 6.82 -5.24
CA LEU A 151 22.67 6.61 -4.07
C LEU A 151 23.43 6.66 -2.73
N LYS A 152 24.76 6.61 -2.73
CA LYS A 152 25.57 6.69 -1.51
C LYS A 152 25.37 7.98 -0.72
N ILE A 153 24.86 9.04 -1.36
CA ILE A 153 24.46 10.28 -0.69
C ILE A 153 23.32 10.02 0.31
N ILE A 154 22.38 9.14 -0.04
CA ILE A 154 21.22 8.77 0.79
C ILE A 154 21.57 7.57 1.69
N TYR A 155 22.37 6.63 1.17
CA TYR A 155 22.78 5.39 1.84
C TYR A 155 24.32 5.29 1.94
N PRO A 156 24.96 5.94 2.92
CA PRO A 156 26.43 6.00 3.02
C PRO A 156 27.10 4.63 3.14
N ASN A 157 26.42 3.66 3.76
CA ASN A 157 26.95 2.32 4.02
C ASN A 157 26.66 1.31 2.90
N LEU A 158 26.07 1.75 1.77
CA LEU A 158 25.71 0.87 0.65
C LEU A 158 26.97 0.25 -0.01
N LYS A 159 26.97 -1.07 -0.11
CA LYS A 159 28.02 -1.91 -0.71
C LYS A 159 27.44 -2.69 -1.88
N ASP A 160 28.22 -2.85 -2.92
CA ASP A 160 27.85 -3.61 -4.11
C ASP A 160 28.24 -5.08 -3.93
N HIS A 161 27.35 -6.00 -4.30
CA HIS A 161 27.69 -7.42 -4.37
C HIS A 161 28.47 -7.72 -5.66
N GLU A 162 29.41 -8.66 -5.63
CA GLU A 162 30.25 -9.05 -6.78
C GLU A 162 29.46 -9.39 -8.07
N VAL A 163 28.19 -9.77 -7.91
CA VAL A 163 27.31 -10.11 -9.04
C VAL A 163 27.04 -8.90 -9.94
N VAL A 164 26.90 -7.70 -9.35
CA VAL A 164 26.56 -6.49 -10.10
C VAL A 164 27.77 -5.87 -10.80
N GLU A 165 28.97 -6.27 -10.40
CA GLU A 165 30.23 -5.85 -11.02
C GLU A 165 30.43 -6.54 -12.37
N ASN A 166 29.85 -7.72 -12.54
CA ASN A 166 30.03 -8.60 -13.69
C ASN A 166 28.89 -8.54 -14.72
N TYR A 167 27.99 -7.57 -14.63
CA TYR A 167 26.90 -7.43 -15.60
C TYR A 167 27.40 -7.04 -17.00
N ASP A 168 26.92 -7.72 -18.05
CA ASP A 168 27.27 -7.46 -19.46
C ASP A 168 27.00 -6.02 -19.88
N LYS A 169 27.93 -5.37 -20.59
CA LYS A 169 27.72 -3.99 -21.04
C LYS A 169 26.50 -3.89 -21.97
N VAL A 170 25.80 -2.76 -21.88
CA VAL A 170 24.69 -2.47 -22.81
C VAL A 170 25.27 -2.33 -24.22
N LEU A 171 24.73 -3.10 -25.16
CA LEU A 171 25.21 -3.12 -26.54
C LEU A 171 24.84 -1.82 -27.26
N GLY A 172 25.74 -1.34 -28.12
CA GLY A 172 25.51 -0.16 -28.97
C GLY A 172 25.74 1.19 -28.28
N ILE A 173 26.14 1.22 -27.02
CA ILE A 173 26.50 2.44 -26.29
C ILE A 173 27.85 2.26 -25.57
N SER A 174 28.59 3.36 -25.35
CA SER A 174 29.94 3.30 -24.77
C SER A 174 29.96 3.09 -23.25
N GLU A 175 28.96 3.62 -22.55
CA GLU A 175 28.81 3.58 -21.09
C GLU A 175 27.43 3.04 -20.70
N ASN A 176 27.29 2.57 -19.47
CA ASN A 176 26.02 2.00 -18.99
C ASN A 176 25.07 3.04 -18.36
N VAL A 177 25.49 4.30 -18.23
CA VAL A 177 24.70 5.39 -17.63
C VAL A 177 24.97 6.68 -18.39
N TYR A 178 23.90 7.36 -18.84
CA TYR A 178 23.95 8.67 -19.47
C TYR A 178 22.86 9.58 -18.92
N PHE A 179 23.15 10.88 -18.87
CA PHE A 179 22.16 11.92 -18.65
C PHE A 179 22.00 12.70 -19.95
N ILE A 180 20.76 12.83 -20.42
CA ILE A 180 20.44 13.57 -21.65
C ILE A 180 19.82 14.90 -21.23
N ASP A 181 20.46 15.99 -21.64
CA ASP A 181 19.92 17.35 -21.50
C ASP A 181 19.00 17.62 -22.69
N HIS A 182 17.68 17.72 -22.46
CA HIS A 182 16.73 18.19 -23.47
C HIS A 182 16.33 19.64 -23.17
N ARG A 183 16.35 20.49 -24.20
CA ARG A 183 16.05 21.93 -24.07
C ARG A 183 14.76 22.35 -24.77
N GLU A 184 14.08 21.39 -25.38
CA GLU A 184 12.79 21.61 -26.00
C GLU A 184 11.71 21.78 -24.94
N THR A 185 10.84 22.77 -25.14
CA THR A 185 9.72 23.04 -24.25
C THR A 185 8.65 21.97 -24.38
N GLU A 186 8.12 21.50 -23.25
CA GLU A 186 6.96 20.61 -23.24
C GLU A 186 5.77 21.29 -23.89
N SER A 187 5.05 20.57 -24.75
CA SER A 187 3.79 21.05 -25.31
C SER A 187 2.76 21.15 -24.18
N PRO A 188 1.92 22.20 -24.13
CA PRO A 188 0.90 22.28 -23.10
C PRO A 188 -0.09 21.11 -23.27
N GLU A 189 -0.13 20.20 -22.30
CA GLU A 189 -1.15 19.16 -22.25
C GLU A 189 -2.54 19.82 -22.16
N LYS A 190 -3.51 19.32 -22.95
CA LYS A 190 -4.92 19.63 -22.75
C LYS A 190 -5.41 18.97 -21.45
N GLY A 191 -5.10 19.55 -20.29
CA GLY A 191 -5.59 19.03 -19.01
C GLY A 191 -4.88 19.50 -17.75
N SER A 192 -3.72 20.16 -17.86
CA SER A 192 -2.98 20.61 -16.67
C SER A 192 -3.72 21.77 -15.98
N GLN A 193 -4.47 21.47 -14.92
CA GLN A 193 -4.91 22.49 -13.98
C GLN A 193 -3.67 23.20 -13.43
N LYS A 194 -3.65 24.53 -13.54
CA LYS A 194 -2.61 25.36 -12.94
C LYS A 194 -2.51 25.03 -11.43
N PRO A 195 -1.30 24.87 -10.88
CA PRO A 195 -1.14 24.81 -9.44
C PRO A 195 -1.63 26.12 -8.81
N LEU A 196 -2.41 26.01 -7.74
CA LEU A 196 -2.85 27.11 -6.87
C LEU A 196 -1.66 27.76 -6.16
#